data_AF-A0A1A0W5Y9-F1
#
_entry.id   AF-A0A1A0W5Y9-F1
#
_cell.length_a   1.000
_cell.length_b   1.000
_cell.length_c   1.000
_cell.angle_alpha   90.00
_cell.angle_beta   90.00
_cell.angle_gamma   90.00
#
_symmetry.space_group_name_H-M   'P 1'
#
loop_
_entity.id
_entity.type
_entity.pdbx_description
1 polymer ?
#
loop_
_entity_poly.entity_id
_entity_poly.type
_entity_poly.pdbx_seq_one_letter_code
_entity_poly.pdbx_strand_id
1 'polypeptide(L)'
;MTLRGPKLWLTLCAFGAVIVVGLATLLVRQPGAIDLLPGKPVAFPQIDRTALDPGQARIVDVLQAQYDAQPGGSHFSEGVEEPWCADFVSWVLNEAGRPLSNPNSGSWRIPGVYTLQEYFQAAGRFAEPPGYRPQTGDVVMYADGSPLGLHTNFVVVVDDNAITTVGGNEDGGIRVHTLDDAEIAGIFGYGRPAA
;
A
#
# COMPACT_ATOMS: atom_id res chain seq x y z
N MET A 1 0.42 85.48 10.06
CA MET A 1 1.03 84.18 9.70
C MET A 1 -0.10 83.23 9.35
N THR A 2 -0.08 82.77 8.12
CA THR A 2 -1.09 81.98 7.41
C THR A 2 -0.84 80.48 7.54
N LEU A 3 -1.88 79.70 7.17
CA LEU A 3 -1.92 78.27 6.77
C LEU A 3 -2.06 77.24 7.91
N ARG A 4 -3.25 76.67 8.10
CA ARG A 4 -3.80 75.47 7.41
C ARG A 4 -3.04 74.19 7.75
N GLY A 5 -3.60 73.36 8.63
CA GLY A 5 -3.18 71.97 8.80
C GLY A 5 -3.78 71.06 7.71
N PRO A 6 -2.99 70.22 7.03
CA PRO A 6 -3.48 69.10 6.21
C PRO A 6 -3.35 67.78 7.01
N LYS A 7 -4.44 67.02 7.13
CA LYS A 7 -4.86 65.85 6.32
C LYS A 7 -4.20 64.52 6.69
N LEU A 8 -5.08 63.56 7.02
CA LEU A 8 -5.03 62.13 6.72
C LEU A 8 -3.65 61.47 6.60
N TRP A 9 -3.33 60.58 7.54
CA TRP A 9 -3.01 59.18 7.25
C TRP A 9 -2.76 58.45 8.57
N LEU A 10 -3.51 57.38 8.86
CA LEU A 10 -3.10 56.24 9.70
C LEU A 10 -4.20 55.18 9.67
N THR A 11 -4.51 54.67 8.48
CA THR A 11 -5.23 53.41 8.30
C THR A 11 -4.49 52.60 7.24
N LEU A 12 -3.28 52.14 7.57
CA LEU A 12 -2.51 51.25 6.70
C LEU A 12 -1.40 50.49 7.43
N CYS A 13 -1.73 49.91 8.59
CA CYS A 13 -0.83 48.90 9.21
C CYS A 13 -1.54 47.59 9.59
N ALA A 14 -2.87 47.52 9.56
CA ALA A 14 -3.59 46.29 9.95
C ALA A 14 -3.84 45.31 8.78
N PHE A 15 -3.84 45.77 7.52
CA PHE A 15 -4.10 44.89 6.36
C PHE A 15 -2.87 44.14 5.83
N GLY A 16 -1.66 44.65 6.07
CA GLY A 16 -0.42 44.00 5.61
C GLY A 16 -0.12 42.70 6.34
N ALA A 17 -0.37 42.64 7.65
CA ALA A 17 -0.08 41.46 8.45
C ALA A 17 -1.03 40.28 8.15
N VAL A 18 -2.31 40.55 7.87
CA VAL A 18 -3.29 39.49 7.55
C VAL A 18 -3.03 38.89 6.17
N ILE A 19 -2.56 39.69 5.20
CA ILE A 19 -2.23 39.18 3.85
C ILE A 19 -0.95 38.34 3.87
N VAL A 20 0.06 38.70 4.68
CA VAL A 20 1.30 37.91 4.78
C VAL A 20 1.07 36.59 5.52
N VAL A 21 0.22 36.55 6.56
CA VAL A 21 -0.12 35.28 7.22
C VAL A 21 -1.03 34.41 6.34
N GLY A 22 -1.99 35.01 5.63
CA GLY A 22 -2.87 34.29 4.69
C GLY A 22 -2.15 33.70 3.48
N LEU A 23 -1.07 34.35 3.00
CA LEU A 23 -0.22 33.83 1.93
C LEU A 23 0.80 32.78 2.42
N ALA A 24 1.21 32.83 3.69
CA ALA A 24 2.11 31.82 4.27
C ALA A 24 1.41 30.50 4.60
N THR A 25 0.10 30.51 4.86
CA THR A 25 -0.69 29.27 5.07
C THR A 25 -1.12 28.58 3.78
N LEU A 26 -0.96 29.22 2.62
CA LEU A 26 -1.29 28.63 1.31
C LEU A 26 -0.09 27.96 0.62
N LEU A 27 0.94 27.59 1.38
CA LEU A 27 2.09 26.82 0.92
C LEU A 27 2.31 25.52 1.71
N VAL A 28 1.29 25.04 2.42
CA VAL A 28 1.17 23.60 2.63
C VAL A 28 0.69 23.04 1.30
N ARG A 29 1.63 22.68 0.42
CA ARG A 29 1.38 21.67 -0.59
C ARG A 29 0.86 20.45 0.18
N GLN A 30 -0.45 20.26 0.23
CA GLN A 30 -0.97 18.91 0.27
C GLN A 30 -0.72 18.37 -1.14
N PRO A 31 0.17 17.39 -1.35
CA PRO A 31 0.02 16.55 -2.50
C PRO A 31 -1.22 15.70 -2.24
N GLY A 32 -2.41 16.31 -2.34
CA GLY A 32 -3.59 15.58 -2.75
C GLY A 32 -3.46 15.34 -4.24
N ALA A 33 -2.44 14.59 -4.65
CA ALA A 33 -2.62 13.71 -5.78
C ALA A 33 -3.89 12.93 -5.42
N ILE A 34 -4.82 12.85 -6.35
CA ILE A 34 -5.87 11.86 -6.23
C ILE A 34 -5.09 10.55 -6.28
N ASP A 35 -4.73 10.00 -5.11
CA ASP A 35 -4.10 8.69 -4.97
C ASP A 35 -5.17 7.68 -5.33
N LEU A 36 -5.44 7.61 -6.62
CA LEU A 36 -6.29 6.61 -7.21
C LEU A 36 -5.43 5.36 -7.24
N LEU A 37 -5.49 4.60 -6.14
CA LEU A 37 -4.97 3.24 -6.10
C LEU A 37 -5.52 2.51 -7.33
N PRO A 38 -4.69 1.72 -8.05
CA PRO A 38 -5.20 0.93 -9.15
C PRO A 38 -6.27 -0.02 -8.65
N GLY A 39 -7.21 -0.28 -9.52
CA GLY A 39 -8.34 -1.14 -9.27
C GLY A 39 -9.56 -0.42 -8.75
N LYS A 40 -10.66 -1.17 -8.82
CA LYS A 40 -11.91 -0.78 -8.18
C LYS A 40 -11.88 -1.18 -6.70
N PRO A 41 -12.08 -0.24 -5.75
CA PRO A 41 -12.24 -0.59 -4.34
C PRO A 41 -13.45 -1.48 -4.11
N VAL A 42 -13.28 -2.53 -3.32
CA VAL A 42 -14.33 -3.48 -2.96
C VAL A 42 -14.27 -3.83 -1.47
N ALA A 43 -15.33 -4.45 -0.94
CA ALA A 43 -15.28 -5.06 0.39
C ALA A 43 -14.46 -6.37 0.34
N PHE A 44 -14.00 -6.85 1.50
CA PHE A 44 -13.35 -8.16 1.58
C PHE A 44 -14.29 -9.25 1.04
N PRO A 45 -13.88 -10.00 -0.01
CA PRO A 45 -14.77 -10.94 -0.67
C PRO A 45 -15.09 -12.15 0.23
N GLN A 46 -16.30 -12.70 0.07
CA GLN A 46 -16.64 -13.97 0.69
C GLN A 46 -15.92 -15.09 -0.07
N ILE A 47 -14.95 -15.74 0.59
CA ILE A 47 -14.13 -16.80 0.01
C ILE A 47 -14.46 -18.12 0.73
N ASP A 48 -14.85 -19.13 -0.05
CA ASP A 48 -15.06 -20.48 0.48
C ASP A 48 -13.72 -21.12 0.86
N ARG A 49 -13.43 -21.18 2.17
CA ARG A 49 -12.16 -21.71 2.67
C ARG A 49 -12.03 -23.21 2.48
N THR A 50 -13.13 -23.92 2.26
CA THR A 50 -13.11 -25.38 2.03
C THR A 50 -12.62 -25.75 0.63
N ALA A 51 -12.65 -24.78 -0.30
CA ALA A 51 -12.13 -24.92 -1.66
C ALA A 51 -10.64 -24.54 -1.78
N LEU A 52 -10.03 -24.02 -0.71
CA LEU A 52 -8.62 -23.61 -0.67
C LEU A 52 -7.73 -24.70 -0.08
N ASP A 53 -6.44 -24.70 -0.44
CA ASP A 53 -5.48 -25.49 0.33
C ASP A 53 -5.35 -24.94 1.76
N PRO A 54 -4.93 -25.77 2.74
CA PRO A 54 -4.94 -25.35 4.15
C PRO A 54 -4.11 -24.10 4.45
N GLY A 55 -3.04 -23.81 3.72
CA GLY A 55 -2.27 -22.60 3.97
C GLY A 55 -2.79 -21.38 3.22
N GLN A 56 -3.39 -21.55 2.03
CA GLN A 56 -4.20 -20.50 1.41
C GLN A 56 -5.34 -20.07 2.35
N ALA A 57 -6.06 -21.03 2.93
CA ALA A 57 -7.12 -20.75 3.89
C ALA A 57 -6.61 -19.93 5.08
N ARG A 58 -5.45 -20.29 5.67
CA ARG A 58 -4.84 -19.52 6.77
C ARG A 58 -4.41 -18.12 6.36
N ILE A 59 -3.82 -17.94 5.18
CA ILE A 59 -3.47 -16.60 4.68
C ILE A 59 -4.73 -15.73 4.59
N VAL A 60 -5.80 -16.25 3.98
CA VAL A 60 -7.05 -15.48 3.85
C VAL A 60 -7.71 -15.24 5.22
N ASP A 61 -7.57 -16.14 6.21
CA ASP A 61 -8.09 -15.95 7.57
C ASP A 61 -7.39 -14.77 8.25
N VAL A 62 -6.06 -14.74 8.18
CA VAL A 62 -5.25 -13.66 8.73
C VAL A 62 -5.58 -12.34 8.02
N LEU A 63 -5.64 -12.33 6.69
CA LEU A 63 -5.97 -11.15 5.90
C LEU A 63 -7.34 -10.57 6.28
N GLN A 64 -8.36 -11.42 6.42
CA GLN A 64 -9.70 -10.97 6.79
C GLN A 64 -9.70 -10.37 8.19
N ALA A 65 -9.05 -11.04 9.16
CA ALA A 65 -8.95 -10.53 10.52
C ALA A 65 -8.26 -9.16 10.59
N GLN A 66 -7.18 -8.95 9.82
CA GLN A 66 -6.48 -7.66 9.78
C GLN A 66 -7.29 -6.59 9.05
N TYR A 67 -7.96 -6.94 7.95
CA TYR A 67 -8.85 -6.03 7.25
C TYR A 67 -10.02 -5.56 8.15
N ASP A 68 -10.58 -6.44 8.98
CA ASP A 68 -11.66 -6.07 9.90
C ASP A 68 -11.16 -5.19 11.07
N ALA A 69 -9.92 -5.42 11.54
CA ALA A 69 -9.34 -4.70 12.67
C ALA A 69 -8.66 -3.36 12.31
N GLN A 70 -8.15 -3.23 11.09
CA GLN A 70 -7.39 -2.06 10.60
C GLN A 70 -6.32 -1.55 11.59
N PRO A 71 -5.38 -2.38 12.07
CA PRO A 71 -4.29 -1.90 12.91
C PRO A 71 -3.36 -0.97 12.10
N GLY A 72 -2.69 -0.05 12.79
CA GLY A 72 -1.71 0.84 12.17
C GLY A 72 -0.44 0.11 11.72
N GLY A 73 0.31 0.71 10.79
CA GLY A 73 1.50 0.11 10.17
C GLY A 73 2.56 -0.41 11.15
N SER A 74 2.76 0.29 12.27
CA SER A 74 3.70 -0.10 13.33
C SER A 74 3.40 -1.46 13.97
N HIS A 75 2.18 -1.99 13.81
CA HIS A 75 1.85 -3.36 14.17
C HIS A 75 2.62 -4.40 13.32
N PHE A 76 2.81 -4.13 12.03
CA PHE A 76 3.44 -5.04 11.07
C PHE A 76 4.95 -4.84 10.98
N SER A 77 5.44 -3.61 11.21
CA SER A 77 6.84 -3.21 11.08
C SER A 77 7.61 -3.24 12.41
N GLU A 78 7.15 -4.00 13.41
CA GLU A 78 7.79 -4.11 14.73
C GLU A 78 8.01 -2.75 15.43
N GLY A 79 7.07 -1.82 15.26
CA GLY A 79 7.12 -0.48 15.86
C GLY A 79 7.87 0.58 15.04
N VAL A 80 8.34 0.26 13.84
CA VAL A 80 9.06 1.19 12.96
C VAL A 80 8.08 2.00 12.11
N GLU A 81 8.26 3.32 12.05
CA GLU A 81 7.48 4.21 11.18
C GLU A 81 8.08 4.22 9.76
N GLU A 82 7.52 3.42 8.86
CA GLU A 82 7.97 3.26 7.47
C GLU A 82 6.81 2.81 6.54
N PRO A 83 6.95 2.88 5.20
CA PRO A 83 6.04 2.18 4.30
C PRO A 83 6.03 0.69 4.59
N TRP A 84 4.85 0.14 4.90
CA TRP A 84 4.72 -1.17 5.55
C TRP A 84 4.03 -2.23 4.68
N CYS A 85 3.97 -2.06 3.36
CA CYS A 85 3.32 -3.04 2.47
C CYS A 85 4.05 -4.39 2.45
N ALA A 86 5.38 -4.40 2.41
CA ALA A 86 6.17 -5.63 2.48
C ALA A 86 6.25 -6.20 3.90
N ASP A 87 6.24 -5.36 4.93
CA ASP A 87 6.07 -5.78 6.32
C ASP A 87 4.74 -6.50 6.53
N PHE A 88 3.65 -5.95 6.01
CA PHE A 88 2.32 -6.57 6.03
C PHE A 88 2.36 -7.96 5.40
N VAL A 89 2.95 -8.11 4.20
CA VAL A 89 3.10 -9.42 3.56
C VAL A 89 3.91 -10.39 4.42
N SER A 90 5.06 -9.96 4.93
CA SER A 90 5.94 -10.78 5.75
C SER A 90 5.25 -11.24 7.04
N TRP A 91 4.51 -10.33 7.67
CA TRP A 91 3.76 -10.57 8.90
C TRP A 91 2.60 -11.54 8.67
N VAL A 92 1.79 -11.31 7.63
CA VAL A 92 0.67 -12.20 7.28
C VAL A 92 1.17 -13.62 7.00
N LEU A 93 2.28 -13.75 6.28
CA LEU A 93 2.88 -15.06 6.00
C LEU A 93 3.45 -15.71 7.26
N ASN A 94 4.04 -14.95 8.18
CA ASN A 94 4.47 -15.45 9.48
C ASN A 94 3.29 -16.01 10.30
N GLU A 95 2.22 -15.22 10.46
CA GLU A 95 1.02 -15.63 11.20
C GLU A 95 0.27 -16.79 10.55
N ALA A 96 0.31 -16.91 9.22
CA ALA A 96 -0.25 -18.05 8.50
C ALA A 96 0.59 -19.34 8.63
N GLY A 97 1.70 -19.30 9.38
CA GLY A 97 2.62 -20.42 9.58
C GLY A 97 3.54 -20.69 8.39
N ARG A 98 3.80 -19.67 7.57
CA ARG A 98 4.63 -19.71 6.36
C ARG A 98 5.69 -18.60 6.37
N PRO A 99 6.48 -18.47 7.45
CA PRO A 99 7.40 -17.35 7.61
C PRO A 99 8.40 -17.27 6.45
N LEU A 100 8.68 -16.05 6.03
CA LEU A 100 9.79 -15.77 5.14
C LEU A 100 11.11 -15.88 5.91
N SER A 101 12.22 -15.75 5.20
CA SER A 101 13.55 -15.63 5.82
C SER A 101 14.28 -14.49 5.12
N ASN A 102 14.35 -13.35 5.79
CA ASN A 102 15.03 -12.17 5.27
C ASN A 102 16.49 -12.51 4.95
N PRO A 103 16.95 -12.29 3.70
CA PRO A 103 18.30 -12.67 3.29
C PRO A 103 19.40 -11.89 4.01
N ASN A 104 19.09 -10.72 4.59
CA ASN A 104 20.05 -9.83 5.25
C ASN A 104 20.10 -10.03 6.78
N SER A 105 19.03 -10.50 7.42
CA SER A 105 18.93 -10.64 8.88
C SER A 105 18.60 -12.06 9.38
N GLY A 106 18.06 -12.92 8.53
CA GLY A 106 17.51 -14.22 8.91
C GLY A 106 16.18 -14.16 9.67
N SER A 107 15.61 -12.97 9.91
CA SER A 107 14.29 -12.82 10.54
C SER A 107 13.15 -13.08 9.55
N TRP A 108 11.92 -13.28 10.03
CA TRP A 108 10.74 -13.43 9.17
C TRP A 108 10.38 -12.15 8.41
N ARG A 109 10.77 -10.98 8.95
CA ARG A 109 10.37 -9.66 8.45
C ARG A 109 11.22 -9.21 7.28
N ILE A 110 10.59 -8.96 6.13
CA ILE A 110 11.19 -8.32 4.95
C ILE A 110 10.47 -6.98 4.70
N PRO A 111 11.06 -5.83 5.07
CA PRO A 111 10.39 -4.53 5.01
C PRO A 111 10.40 -3.88 3.61
N GLY A 112 11.18 -4.42 2.67
CA GLY A 112 11.34 -3.84 1.34
C GLY A 112 10.79 -4.73 0.22
N VAL A 113 10.03 -4.14 -0.70
CA VAL A 113 9.48 -4.83 -1.89
C VAL A 113 10.59 -5.45 -2.75
N TYR A 114 11.69 -4.73 -2.99
CA TYR A 114 12.84 -5.28 -3.73
C TYR A 114 13.45 -6.49 -3.04
N THR A 115 13.66 -6.44 -1.72
CA THR A 115 14.19 -7.59 -0.97
C THR A 115 13.20 -8.76 -0.95
N LEU A 116 11.89 -8.47 -0.94
CA LEU A 116 10.85 -9.49 -1.05
C LEU A 116 10.88 -10.18 -2.42
N GLN A 117 11.06 -9.40 -3.49
CA GLN A 117 11.26 -9.92 -4.85
C GLN A 117 12.50 -10.82 -4.92
N GLU A 118 13.66 -10.33 -4.46
CA GLU A 118 14.92 -11.07 -4.42
C GLU A 118 14.77 -12.37 -3.63
N TYR A 119 14.04 -12.36 -2.51
CA TYR A 119 13.73 -13.56 -1.73
C TYR A 119 12.98 -14.61 -2.57
N PHE A 120 11.89 -14.23 -3.24
CA PHE A 120 11.13 -15.18 -4.05
C PHE A 120 11.93 -15.67 -5.26
N GLN A 121 12.75 -14.81 -5.88
CA GLN A 121 13.63 -15.19 -6.98
C GLN A 121 14.68 -16.20 -6.52
N ALA A 122 15.39 -15.92 -5.42
CA ALA A 122 16.39 -16.81 -4.85
C ALA A 122 15.79 -18.16 -4.42
N ALA A 123 14.54 -18.17 -3.97
CA ALA A 123 13.82 -19.37 -3.61
C ALA A 123 13.19 -20.13 -4.81
N GLY A 124 13.39 -19.67 -6.05
CA GLY A 124 12.79 -20.26 -7.25
C GLY A 124 11.24 -20.18 -7.29
N ARG A 125 10.68 -19.22 -6.55
CA ARG A 125 9.24 -19.05 -6.33
C ARG A 125 8.67 -17.76 -6.89
N PHE A 126 9.48 -16.93 -7.53
CA PHE A 126 9.02 -15.77 -8.30
C PHE A 126 8.55 -16.19 -9.70
N ALA A 127 7.42 -15.66 -10.15
CA ALA A 127 6.86 -15.88 -11.48
C ALA A 127 6.63 -14.53 -12.18
N GLU A 128 7.18 -14.39 -13.39
CA GLU A 128 7.01 -13.21 -14.23
C GLU A 128 5.71 -13.28 -15.05
N PRO A 129 5.01 -12.17 -15.32
CA PRO A 129 3.86 -12.12 -16.22
C PRO A 129 4.37 -11.89 -17.65
N PRO A 130 4.68 -12.98 -18.38
CA PRO A 130 3.67 -13.61 -19.23
C PRO A 130 3.51 -15.12 -18.98
N GLY A 131 2.26 -15.60 -18.93
CA GLY A 131 1.96 -17.04 -18.91
C GLY A 131 1.82 -17.67 -17.53
N TYR A 132 1.93 -16.88 -16.45
CA TYR A 132 1.56 -17.31 -15.10
C TYR A 132 0.18 -16.77 -14.73
N ARG A 133 -0.73 -17.67 -14.36
CA ARG A 133 -2.01 -17.32 -13.73
C ARG A 133 -1.82 -17.41 -12.21
N PRO A 134 -1.98 -16.32 -11.46
CA PRO A 134 -1.78 -16.36 -10.01
C PRO A 134 -2.82 -17.25 -9.33
N GLN A 135 -2.53 -17.61 -8.10
CA GLN A 135 -3.43 -18.33 -7.20
C GLN A 135 -3.74 -17.48 -5.97
N THR A 136 -4.84 -17.79 -5.28
CA THR A 136 -5.11 -17.23 -3.96
C THR A 136 -3.89 -17.45 -3.06
N GLY A 137 -3.48 -16.40 -2.34
CA GLY A 137 -2.30 -16.39 -1.48
C GLY A 137 -1.01 -15.96 -2.18
N ASP A 138 -0.94 -15.89 -3.51
CA ASP A 138 0.23 -15.34 -4.20
C ASP A 138 0.43 -13.87 -3.85
N VAL A 139 1.68 -13.46 -3.76
CA VAL A 139 2.10 -12.09 -3.45
C VAL A 139 2.34 -11.35 -4.77
N VAL A 140 1.48 -10.42 -5.13
CA VAL A 140 1.68 -9.55 -6.30
C VAL A 140 2.68 -8.44 -5.98
N MET A 141 3.56 -8.13 -6.93
CA MET A 141 4.56 -7.07 -6.82
C MET A 141 4.41 -6.08 -7.98
N TYR A 142 4.50 -4.80 -7.64
CA TYR A 142 4.43 -3.69 -8.56
C TYR A 142 5.79 -3.01 -8.67
N ALA A 143 6.18 -2.64 -9.88
CA ALA A 143 7.44 -1.94 -10.11
C ALA A 143 7.33 -0.46 -9.73
N ASP A 144 8.48 0.14 -9.41
CA ASP A 144 8.58 1.59 -9.31
C ASP A 144 8.13 2.24 -10.63
N GLY A 145 7.28 3.28 -10.53
CA GLY A 145 6.59 3.90 -11.65
C GLY A 145 5.26 3.26 -12.07
N SER A 146 4.80 2.18 -11.43
CA SER A 146 3.40 1.73 -11.56
C SER A 146 2.43 2.79 -10.97
N PRO A 147 1.12 2.75 -11.29
CA PRO A 147 0.14 3.61 -10.63
C PRO A 147 0.15 3.53 -9.09
N LEU A 148 0.56 2.39 -8.52
CA LEU A 148 0.69 2.16 -7.08
C LEU A 148 2.11 2.44 -6.56
N GLY A 149 3.04 2.82 -7.44
CA GLY A 149 4.47 2.87 -7.17
C GLY A 149 5.06 1.48 -6.90
N LEU A 150 6.22 1.47 -6.24
CA LEU A 150 6.83 0.24 -5.74
C LEU A 150 6.00 -0.30 -4.57
N HIS A 151 5.29 -1.41 -4.78
CA HIS A 151 4.31 -1.92 -3.80
C HIS A 151 4.12 -3.43 -3.89
N THR A 152 3.39 -4.00 -2.92
CA THR A 152 3.05 -5.43 -2.92
C THR A 152 1.76 -5.73 -2.15
N ASN A 153 0.95 -6.66 -2.69
CA ASN A 153 -0.32 -7.11 -2.13
C ASN A 153 -0.40 -8.65 -2.14
N PHE A 154 -1.44 -9.22 -1.52
CA PHE A 154 -1.86 -10.60 -1.77
C PHE A 154 -2.94 -10.67 -2.83
N VAL A 155 -2.93 -11.72 -3.64
CA VAL A 155 -4.06 -12.13 -4.48
C VAL A 155 -5.03 -12.97 -3.63
N VAL A 156 -6.31 -12.65 -3.62
CA VAL A 156 -7.34 -13.40 -2.85
C VAL A 156 -8.41 -14.04 -3.73
N VAL A 157 -8.72 -13.45 -4.90
CA VAL A 157 -9.63 -14.01 -5.91
C VAL A 157 -8.99 -13.86 -7.29
N VAL A 158 -9.18 -14.87 -8.15
CA VAL A 158 -8.67 -14.89 -9.52
C VAL A 158 -9.80 -15.31 -10.46
N ASP A 159 -10.32 -14.34 -11.20
CA ASP A 159 -11.33 -14.53 -12.24
C ASP A 159 -10.65 -14.65 -13.62
N ASP A 160 -11.42 -14.68 -14.72
CA ASP A 160 -10.87 -14.83 -16.07
C ASP A 160 -10.03 -13.60 -16.49
N ASN A 161 -10.51 -12.40 -16.15
CA ASN A 161 -9.98 -11.11 -16.61
C ASN A 161 -9.76 -10.11 -15.46
N ALA A 162 -9.71 -10.62 -14.23
CA ALA A 162 -9.56 -9.80 -13.05
C ALA A 162 -8.90 -10.58 -11.91
N ILE A 163 -8.20 -9.84 -11.04
CA ILE A 163 -7.77 -10.36 -9.75
C ILE A 163 -8.24 -9.41 -8.66
N THR A 164 -8.66 -9.96 -7.51
CA THR A 164 -8.89 -9.15 -6.31
C THR A 164 -7.69 -9.30 -5.40
N THR A 165 -7.15 -8.17 -4.95
CA THR A 165 -5.97 -8.09 -4.11
C THR A 165 -6.27 -7.46 -2.76
N VAL A 166 -5.51 -7.84 -1.74
CA VAL A 166 -5.55 -7.25 -0.40
C VAL A 166 -4.16 -6.75 -0.06
N GLY A 167 -4.04 -5.45 0.19
CA GLY A 167 -2.78 -4.76 0.43
C GLY A 167 -2.78 -3.97 1.73
N GLY A 168 -1.60 -3.82 2.32
CA GLY A 168 -1.33 -2.90 3.41
C GLY A 168 -0.69 -1.60 2.90
N ASN A 169 -0.65 -0.57 3.74
CA ASN A 169 -0.12 0.76 3.44
C ASN A 169 -0.82 1.44 2.24
N GLU A 170 -2.08 1.11 2.00
CA GLU A 170 -2.90 1.69 0.95
C GLU A 170 -3.84 2.71 1.55
N ASP A 171 -3.63 3.99 1.23
CA ASP A 171 -4.34 5.11 1.88
C ASP A 171 -4.24 5.01 3.43
N GLY A 172 -3.04 4.64 3.90
CA GLY A 172 -2.72 4.49 5.32
C GLY A 172 -3.34 3.29 6.04
N GLY A 173 -4.00 2.36 5.34
CA GLY A 173 -4.58 1.17 5.96
C GLY A 173 -4.54 -0.07 5.08
N ILE A 174 -5.40 -1.04 5.40
CA ILE A 174 -5.55 -2.28 4.63
C ILE A 174 -6.73 -2.10 3.69
N ARG A 175 -6.52 -2.37 2.40
CA ARG A 175 -7.52 -2.15 1.35
C ARG A 175 -7.66 -3.37 0.46
N VAL A 176 -8.80 -3.42 -0.23
CA VAL A 176 -9.13 -4.48 -1.17
C VAL A 176 -9.51 -3.85 -2.51
N HIS A 177 -8.82 -4.26 -3.56
CA HIS A 177 -9.01 -3.73 -4.91
C HIS A 177 -9.15 -4.87 -5.92
N THR A 178 -10.12 -4.75 -6.82
CA THR A 178 -10.21 -5.62 -8.01
C THR A 178 -9.51 -4.92 -9.18
N LEU A 179 -8.48 -5.56 -9.71
CA LEU A 179 -7.72 -5.11 -10.87
C LEU A 179 -8.28 -5.73 -12.15
N ASP A 180 -8.38 -4.94 -13.22
CA ASP A 180 -8.74 -5.40 -14.56
C ASP A 180 -7.52 -5.86 -15.40
N ASP A 181 -7.76 -6.34 -16.61
CA ASP A 181 -6.71 -6.80 -17.53
C ASP A 181 -5.61 -5.76 -17.80
N ALA A 182 -5.97 -4.47 -17.90
CA ALA A 182 -5.01 -3.42 -18.19
C ALA A 182 -4.10 -3.15 -16.98
N GLU A 183 -4.67 -3.21 -15.78
CA GLU A 183 -3.93 -3.06 -14.52
C GLU A 183 -3.07 -4.29 -14.24
N ILE A 184 -3.57 -5.49 -14.53
CA ILE A 184 -2.84 -6.75 -14.42
C ILE A 184 -1.64 -6.76 -15.38
N ALA A 185 -1.77 -6.22 -16.59
CA ALA A 185 -0.67 -6.12 -17.54
C ALA A 185 0.51 -5.26 -17.03
N GLY A 186 0.28 -4.40 -16.03
CA GLY A 186 1.31 -3.59 -15.37
C GLY A 186 1.99 -4.25 -14.17
N ILE A 187 1.59 -5.47 -13.80
CA ILE A 187 2.19 -6.21 -12.68
C ILE A 187 3.62 -6.63 -13.04
N PHE A 188 4.53 -6.48 -12.08
CA PHE A 188 5.93 -6.85 -12.26
C PHE A 188 6.14 -8.36 -12.06
N GLY A 189 5.45 -8.97 -11.10
CA GLY A 189 5.43 -10.43 -10.94
C GLY A 189 4.75 -10.90 -9.67
N TYR A 190 4.82 -12.21 -9.45
CA TYR A 190 4.16 -12.89 -8.35
C TYR A 190 5.14 -13.74 -7.55
N GLY A 191 5.18 -13.53 -6.24
CA GLY A 191 5.85 -14.41 -5.29
C GLY A 191 4.91 -15.51 -4.81
N ARG A 192 5.31 -16.76 -4.95
CA ARG A 192 4.54 -17.92 -4.48
C ARG A 192 4.97 -18.31 -3.05
N PRO A 193 4.10 -18.19 -2.02
CA PRO A 193 4.42 -18.66 -0.68
C PRO A 193 4.78 -20.15 -0.67
N ALA A 194 5.52 -20.59 0.35
CA ALA A 194 5.84 -22.01 0.49
C ALA A 194 4.53 -22.78 0.75
N ALA A 195 4.42 -24.02 0.25
CA ALA A 195 3.30 -24.90 0.52
C ALA A 195 3.28 -25.39 1.98
#